data_AF-A0A1W6ZW45-F1
#
_entry.id   AF-A0A1W6ZW45-F1
#
_cell.length_a   1.000
_cell.length_b   1.000
_cell.length_c   1.000
_cell.angle_alpha   90.00
_cell.angle_beta   90.00
_cell.angle_gamma   90.00
#
_symmetry.space_group_name_H-M   'P 1'
#
loop_
_entity.id
_entity.type
_entity.pdbx_description
1 polymer ?
#
loop_
_entity_poly.entity_id
_entity_poly.type
_entity_poly.pdbx_seq_one_letter_code
_entity_poly.pdbx_strand_id
1 'polypeptide(L)'
;MDANDTAEPRPAHISPLVTGSLTAIGLIAAIYAAATLPAATLPLQAKVFMLTWLALSVAITILVMPRSPVAGFLGGLMAMLIGWRIAGLHGVAIVTWPLLAAFIAFVLQFFDCLRKDPARGAAAFMSAPDWHLTIIRIYIGFDLVPHCTEKLFAGPGPRLDDVKAFAGMGLPYPEFFVVLGGLCEFGIVIGMGLGLLTRLAAPCAALYFFIATVIGGHFHNGFIWANAGGGWEYPLLMMVLFLTFMPRGAGPFSLDGVIGRAGLMPKRLRMLATA
;
A
#
# COMPACT_ATOMS: atom_id res chain seq x y z
N MET A 1 -0.93 24.26 -28.15
CA MET A 1 -0.95 23.03 -27.33
C MET A 1 -1.81 23.38 -26.13
N ASP A 2 -3.09 23.05 -26.20
CA ASP A 2 -4.10 23.61 -25.30
C ASP A 2 -3.91 23.06 -23.89
N ALA A 3 -4.04 23.94 -22.90
CA ALA A 3 -3.79 23.70 -21.48
C ALA A 3 -4.78 22.72 -20.81
N ASN A 4 -5.52 21.93 -21.59
CA ASN A 4 -6.58 21.03 -21.12
C ASN A 4 -6.20 19.54 -21.22
N ASP A 5 -4.99 19.21 -21.71
CA ASP A 5 -4.55 17.83 -21.99
C ASP A 5 -3.76 17.14 -20.86
N THR A 6 -3.69 17.75 -19.67
CA THR A 6 -2.86 17.26 -18.54
C THR A 6 -3.68 16.89 -17.28
N ALA A 7 -5.00 16.80 -17.40
CA ALA A 7 -5.87 16.49 -16.27
C ALA A 7 -5.70 15.02 -15.82
N GLU A 8 -5.65 14.80 -14.50
CA GLU A 8 -5.59 13.45 -13.93
C GLU A 8 -6.78 12.59 -14.39
N PRO A 9 -6.56 11.28 -14.61
CA PRO A 9 -7.62 10.38 -15.06
C PRO A 9 -8.70 10.26 -13.98
N ARG A 10 -9.96 10.31 -14.40
CA ARG A 10 -11.13 10.21 -13.52
C ARG A 10 -11.95 8.98 -13.88
N PRO A 11 -12.43 8.21 -12.89
CA PRO A 11 -13.36 7.14 -13.16
C PRO A 11 -14.70 7.72 -13.63
N ALA A 12 -15.25 7.16 -14.69
CA ALA A 12 -16.51 7.58 -15.30
C ALA A 12 -17.72 6.81 -14.75
N HIS A 13 -17.51 5.64 -14.14
CA HIS A 13 -18.62 4.76 -13.72
C HIS A 13 -18.83 4.70 -12.21
N ILE A 14 -17.75 4.69 -11.43
CA ILE A 14 -17.82 4.66 -9.96
C ILE A 14 -17.27 5.96 -9.44
N SER A 15 -18.14 6.79 -8.86
CA SER A 15 -17.72 8.07 -8.30
C SER A 15 -16.93 7.86 -7.00
N PRO A 16 -16.05 8.81 -6.64
CA PRO A 16 -15.39 8.80 -5.33
C PRO A 16 -16.38 8.73 -4.16
N LEU A 17 -17.57 9.33 -4.31
CA LEU A 17 -18.62 9.27 -3.28
C LEU A 17 -19.09 7.83 -3.05
N VAL A 18 -19.30 7.03 -4.10
CA VAL A 18 -19.71 5.63 -3.97
C VAL A 18 -18.64 4.81 -3.23
N THR A 19 -17.37 4.90 -3.64
CA THR A 19 -16.27 4.20 -2.97
C THR A 19 -16.10 4.64 -1.51
N GLY A 20 -16.23 5.94 -1.26
CA GLY A 20 -16.16 6.52 0.09
C GLY A 20 -17.32 6.08 0.98
N SER A 21 -18.54 6.02 0.46
CA SER A 21 -19.72 5.53 1.16
C SER A 21 -19.61 4.03 1.49
N LEU A 22 -19.11 3.21 0.57
CA LEU A 22 -18.86 1.79 0.83
C LEU A 22 -17.82 1.60 1.95
N THR A 23 -16.75 2.40 1.93
CA THR A 23 -15.76 2.41 3.01
C THR A 23 -16.37 2.88 4.33
N ALA A 24 -17.27 3.87 4.29
CA ALA A 24 -17.96 4.39 5.48
C ALA A 24 -18.89 3.34 6.11
N ILE A 25 -19.53 2.47 5.32
CA ILE A 25 -20.28 1.32 5.85
C ILE A 25 -19.34 0.39 6.64
N GLY A 26 -18.16 0.09 6.10
CA GLY A 26 -17.13 -0.67 6.81
C GLY A 26 -16.66 0.02 8.10
N LEU A 27 -16.51 1.35 8.09
CA LEU A 27 -16.18 2.13 9.28
C LEU A 27 -17.29 2.08 10.34
N ILE A 28 -18.55 2.18 9.95
CA ILE A 28 -19.70 2.05 10.87
C ILE A 28 -19.71 0.66 11.52
N ALA A 29 -19.50 -0.40 10.71
CA ALA A 29 -19.35 -1.75 11.22
C ALA A 29 -18.16 -1.88 12.19
N ALA A 30 -17.05 -1.17 11.91
CA ALA A 30 -15.87 -1.16 12.77
C ALA A 30 -16.13 -0.44 14.10
N ILE A 31 -16.90 0.66 14.10
CA ILE A 31 -17.33 1.35 15.32
C ILE A 31 -18.20 0.43 16.16
N TYR A 32 -19.16 -0.26 15.54
CA TYR A 32 -20.00 -1.23 16.22
C TYR A 32 -19.18 -2.37 16.83
N ALA A 33 -18.26 -2.96 16.06
CA ALA A 33 -17.37 -4.03 16.54
C ALA A 33 -16.47 -3.53 17.69
N ALA A 34 -15.92 -2.31 17.58
CA ALA A 34 -15.11 -1.72 18.64
C ALA A 34 -15.90 -1.46 19.93
N ALA A 35 -17.19 -1.14 19.83
CA ALA A 35 -18.06 -0.92 20.99
C ALA A 35 -18.54 -2.23 21.65
N THR A 36 -18.67 -3.31 20.88
CA THR A 36 -19.33 -4.55 21.34
C THR A 36 -18.36 -5.69 21.64
N LEU A 37 -17.23 -5.78 20.94
CA LEU A 37 -16.29 -6.88 21.13
C LEU A 37 -15.38 -6.67 22.35
N PRO A 38 -15.13 -7.74 23.12
CA PRO A 38 -14.25 -7.68 24.28
C PRO A 38 -12.79 -7.42 23.86
N ALA A 39 -12.02 -6.86 24.77
CA ALA A 39 -10.59 -6.54 24.53
C ALA A 39 -9.74 -7.77 24.18
N ALA A 40 -10.17 -8.96 24.61
CA ALA A 40 -9.52 -10.23 24.24
C ALA A 40 -9.64 -10.56 22.75
N THR A 41 -10.74 -10.16 22.09
CA THR A 41 -10.97 -10.38 20.66
C THR A 41 -10.44 -9.24 19.82
N LEU A 42 -10.66 -8.00 20.28
CA LEU A 42 -10.22 -6.80 19.58
C LEU A 42 -9.55 -5.86 20.58
N PRO A 43 -8.22 -5.88 20.72
CA PRO A 43 -7.51 -5.07 21.72
C PRO A 43 -7.58 -3.58 21.40
N LEU A 44 -7.41 -2.73 22.42
CA LEU A 44 -7.56 -1.27 22.29
C LEU A 44 -6.71 -0.66 21.16
N GLN A 45 -5.44 -1.09 21.05
CA GLN A 45 -4.56 -0.62 19.98
C GLN A 45 -5.14 -0.92 18.59
N ALA A 46 -5.65 -2.14 18.37
CA ALA A 46 -6.25 -2.53 17.11
C ALA A 46 -7.55 -1.74 16.84
N LYS A 47 -8.39 -1.51 17.86
CA LYS A 47 -9.59 -0.65 17.74
C LYS A 47 -9.21 0.74 17.24
N VAL A 48 -8.25 1.39 17.91
CA VAL A 48 -7.84 2.76 17.59
C VAL A 48 -7.30 2.83 16.17
N PHE A 49 -6.31 2.02 15.81
CA PHE A 49 -5.72 2.07 14.47
C PHE A 49 -6.73 1.71 13.37
N MET A 50 -7.56 0.69 13.55
CA MET A 50 -8.59 0.32 12.56
C MET A 50 -9.54 1.48 12.30
N LEU A 51 -10.08 2.09 13.36
CA LEU A 51 -11.00 3.23 13.23
C LEU A 51 -10.31 4.43 12.59
N THR A 52 -9.08 4.74 12.99
CA THR A 52 -8.31 5.87 12.42
C THR A 52 -8.04 5.67 10.93
N TRP A 53 -7.55 4.50 10.51
CA TRP A 53 -7.23 4.23 9.11
C TRP A 53 -8.49 4.19 8.22
N LEU A 54 -9.59 3.61 8.70
CA LEU A 54 -10.85 3.61 7.96
C LEU A 54 -11.47 5.01 7.87
N ALA A 55 -11.45 5.80 8.95
CA ALA A 55 -11.89 7.19 8.92
C ALA A 55 -11.02 8.04 7.97
N LEU A 56 -9.70 7.83 7.98
CA LEU A 56 -8.79 8.50 7.06
C LEU A 56 -9.09 8.11 5.60
N SER A 57 -9.35 6.83 5.34
CA SER A 57 -9.72 6.36 4.01
C SER A 57 -11.01 7.02 3.50
N VAL A 58 -12.06 7.10 4.33
CA VAL A 58 -13.30 7.80 4.00
C VAL A 58 -13.04 9.28 3.71
N ALA A 59 -12.30 9.96 4.59
CA ALA A 59 -11.98 11.38 4.42
C ALA A 59 -11.18 11.65 3.15
N ILE A 60 -10.13 10.87 2.88
CA ILE A 60 -9.31 11.01 1.66
C ILE A 60 -10.17 10.75 0.42
N THR A 61 -10.98 9.70 0.44
CA THR A 61 -11.79 9.30 -0.71
C THR A 61 -12.89 10.32 -1.03
N ILE A 62 -13.53 10.91 -0.01
CA ILE A 62 -14.61 11.89 -0.23
C ILE A 62 -14.08 13.31 -0.45
N LEU A 63 -13.01 13.71 0.23
CA LEU A 63 -12.54 15.11 0.25
C LEU A 63 -11.37 15.36 -0.68
N VAL A 64 -10.45 14.41 -0.83
CA VAL A 64 -9.21 14.58 -1.61
C VAL A 64 -9.37 14.04 -3.03
N MET A 65 -9.90 12.84 -3.20
CA MET A 65 -10.03 12.20 -4.52
C MET A 65 -10.79 13.03 -5.57
N PRO A 66 -11.85 13.79 -5.25
CA PRO A 66 -12.48 14.66 -6.25
C PRO A 66 -11.56 15.77 -6.77
N ARG A 67 -10.59 16.23 -5.97
CA ARG A 67 -9.66 17.32 -6.28
C ARG A 67 -8.35 16.81 -6.90
N SER A 68 -7.79 15.74 -6.34
CA SER A 68 -6.64 15.02 -6.88
C SER A 68 -6.97 13.52 -6.93
N PRO A 69 -7.51 13.05 -8.07
CA PRO A 69 -7.85 11.64 -8.28
C PRO A 69 -6.73 10.67 -7.93
N VAL A 70 -5.48 10.95 -8.34
CA VAL A 70 -4.34 10.06 -8.12
C VAL A 70 -4.00 9.96 -6.63
N ALA A 71 -3.82 11.09 -5.95
CA ALA A 71 -3.46 11.10 -4.54
C ALA A 71 -4.59 10.53 -3.67
N GLY A 72 -5.84 10.88 -3.98
CA GLY A 72 -7.01 10.35 -3.28
C GLY A 72 -7.19 8.85 -3.46
N PHE A 73 -6.94 8.32 -4.67
CA PHE A 73 -7.00 6.88 -4.94
C PHE A 73 -5.94 6.12 -4.15
N LEU A 74 -4.67 6.49 -4.31
CA LEU A 74 -3.55 5.79 -3.67
C LEU A 74 -3.64 5.87 -2.15
N GLY A 75 -3.88 7.07 -1.60
CA GLY A 75 -3.99 7.28 -0.15
C GLY A 75 -5.24 6.62 0.45
N GLY A 76 -6.39 6.73 -0.22
CA GLY A 76 -7.65 6.13 0.22
C GLY A 76 -7.59 4.60 0.23
N LEU A 77 -7.02 4.00 -0.83
CA LEU A 77 -6.82 2.56 -0.94
C LEU A 77 -5.83 2.05 0.12
N MET A 78 -4.67 2.69 0.28
CA MET A 78 -3.69 2.32 1.31
C MET A 78 -4.33 2.31 2.71
N ALA A 79 -5.00 3.40 3.08
CA ALA A 79 -5.64 3.54 4.39
C ALA A 79 -6.75 2.49 4.58
N MET A 80 -7.55 2.21 3.55
CA MET A 80 -8.57 1.17 3.60
C MET A 80 -7.94 -0.23 3.79
N LEU A 81 -6.90 -0.57 3.03
CA LEU A 81 -6.23 -1.88 3.10
C LEU A 81 -5.63 -2.14 4.49
N ILE A 82 -5.04 -1.13 5.13
CA ILE A 82 -4.53 -1.25 6.50
C ILE A 82 -5.67 -1.54 7.48
N GLY A 83 -6.74 -0.74 7.43
CA GLY A 83 -7.92 -0.96 8.29
C GLY A 83 -8.57 -2.33 8.07
N TRP A 84 -8.64 -2.76 6.81
CA TRP A 84 -9.18 -4.08 6.43
C TRP A 84 -8.30 -5.21 6.92
N ARG A 85 -6.97 -5.10 6.82
CA ARG A 85 -6.04 -6.11 7.35
C ARG A 85 -6.17 -6.26 8.85
N ILE A 86 -6.29 -5.15 9.60
CA ILE A 86 -6.51 -5.23 11.06
C ILE A 86 -7.77 -6.04 11.37
N ALA A 87 -8.89 -5.74 10.70
CA ALA A 87 -10.14 -6.49 10.89
C ALA A 87 -9.96 -7.99 10.55
N GLY A 88 -9.23 -8.32 9.49
CA GLY A 88 -8.93 -9.70 9.08
C GLY A 88 -8.10 -10.48 10.10
N LEU A 89 -7.05 -9.86 10.66
CA LEU A 89 -6.19 -10.48 11.68
C LEU A 89 -6.94 -10.82 12.97
N HIS A 90 -7.99 -10.06 13.30
CA HIS A 90 -8.83 -10.29 14.49
C HIS A 90 -10.12 -11.06 14.19
N GLY A 91 -10.29 -11.57 12.96
CA GLY A 91 -11.47 -12.35 12.58
C GLY A 91 -12.79 -11.57 12.62
N VAL A 92 -12.75 -10.24 12.47
CA VAL A 92 -13.92 -9.36 12.62
C VAL A 92 -14.71 -9.32 11.29
N ALA A 93 -15.43 -10.40 11.00
CA ALA A 93 -16.12 -10.61 9.72
C ALA A 93 -17.12 -9.50 9.35
N ILE A 94 -17.80 -8.94 10.34
CA ILE A 94 -18.77 -7.84 10.16
C ILE A 94 -18.13 -6.58 9.55
N VAL A 95 -16.81 -6.42 9.70
CA VAL A 95 -16.03 -5.33 9.10
C VAL A 95 -15.42 -5.75 7.77
N THR A 96 -14.89 -6.97 7.67
CA THR A 96 -14.17 -7.41 6.48
C THR A 96 -15.04 -7.53 5.23
N TRP A 97 -16.28 -8.03 5.37
CA TRP A 97 -17.16 -8.24 4.21
C TRP A 97 -17.64 -6.92 3.58
N PRO A 98 -18.08 -5.91 4.35
CA PRO A 98 -18.36 -4.60 3.76
C PRO A 98 -17.14 -3.95 3.08
N LEU A 99 -15.94 -4.10 3.64
CA LEU A 99 -14.71 -3.55 3.05
C LEU A 99 -14.32 -4.24 1.73
N LEU A 100 -14.72 -5.50 1.51
CA LEU A 100 -14.57 -6.15 0.20
C LEU A 100 -15.31 -5.38 -0.90
N ALA A 101 -16.53 -4.90 -0.63
CA ALA A 101 -17.28 -4.10 -1.59
C ALA A 101 -16.57 -2.78 -1.90
N ALA A 102 -16.01 -2.12 -0.88
CA ALA A 102 -15.21 -0.92 -1.06
C ALA A 102 -13.94 -1.19 -1.90
N PHE A 103 -13.24 -2.28 -1.64
CA PHE A 103 -12.07 -2.69 -2.42
C PHE A 103 -12.42 -2.97 -3.89
N ILE A 104 -13.52 -3.68 -4.15
CA ILE A 104 -14.00 -3.90 -5.52
C ILE A 104 -14.28 -2.55 -6.21
N ALA A 105 -14.87 -1.58 -5.51
CA ALA A 105 -15.09 -0.24 -6.05
C ALA A 105 -13.77 0.47 -6.40
N PHE A 106 -12.74 0.41 -5.53
CA PHE A 106 -11.40 0.93 -5.85
C PHE A 106 -10.82 0.24 -7.10
N VAL A 107 -10.87 -1.09 -7.16
CA VAL A 107 -10.35 -1.87 -8.30
C VAL A 107 -11.07 -1.45 -9.59
N LEU A 108 -12.39 -1.37 -9.57
CA LEU A 108 -13.18 -0.95 -10.73
C LEU A 108 -12.87 0.49 -11.16
N GLN A 109 -12.68 1.43 -10.23
CA GLN A 109 -12.23 2.79 -10.54
C GLN A 109 -10.87 2.80 -11.24
N PHE A 110 -9.91 2.02 -10.74
CA PHE A 110 -8.59 1.93 -11.32
C PHE A 110 -8.63 1.34 -12.74
N PHE A 111 -9.36 0.24 -12.94
CA PHE A 111 -9.50 -0.40 -14.24
C PHE A 111 -10.25 0.48 -15.25
N ASP A 112 -11.18 1.31 -14.80
CA ASP A 112 -11.86 2.27 -15.65
C ASP A 112 -10.88 3.32 -16.21
N CYS A 113 -10.06 3.91 -15.33
CA CYS A 113 -8.98 4.83 -15.73
C CYS A 113 -7.95 4.15 -16.65
N LEU A 114 -7.48 2.96 -16.26
CA LEU A 114 -6.49 2.17 -17.01
C LEU A 114 -6.92 1.88 -18.44
N ARG A 115 -8.20 1.56 -18.68
CA ARG A 115 -8.70 1.23 -20.02
C ARG A 115 -8.98 2.46 -20.87
N LYS A 116 -9.53 3.51 -20.26
CA LYS A 116 -10.00 4.69 -21.00
C LYS A 116 -8.88 5.69 -21.29
N ASP A 117 -7.93 5.85 -20.39
CA ASP A 117 -6.90 6.87 -20.55
C ASP A 117 -6.01 6.62 -21.78
N PRO A 118 -5.42 5.42 -21.99
CA PRO A 118 -4.62 5.15 -23.20
C PRO A 118 -5.44 5.24 -24.49
N ALA A 119 -6.74 4.95 -24.45
CA ALA A 119 -7.62 5.01 -25.61
C ALA A 119 -7.84 6.44 -26.13
N ARG A 120 -7.43 7.47 -25.37
CA ARG A 120 -7.46 8.88 -25.79
C ARG A 120 -6.31 9.25 -26.73
N GLY A 121 -5.37 8.35 -27.01
CA GLY A 121 -4.27 8.59 -27.94
C GLY A 121 -3.37 9.74 -27.49
N ALA A 122 -3.19 10.76 -28.32
CA ALA A 122 -2.34 11.92 -28.01
C ALA A 122 -2.82 12.73 -26.79
N ALA A 123 -4.12 12.64 -26.45
CA ALA A 123 -4.74 13.30 -25.31
C ALA A 123 -4.69 12.47 -24.00
N ALA A 124 -4.01 11.32 -24.01
CA ALA A 124 -3.89 10.45 -22.84
C ALA A 124 -2.99 11.08 -21.76
N PHE A 125 -3.37 10.90 -20.50
CA PHE A 125 -2.55 11.32 -19.35
C PHE A 125 -1.27 10.48 -19.23
N MET A 126 -1.36 9.18 -19.52
CA MET A 126 -0.24 8.25 -19.52
C MET A 126 -0.32 7.27 -20.68
N SER A 127 0.84 6.84 -21.17
CA SER A 127 0.92 5.78 -22.17
C SER A 127 0.51 4.42 -21.60
N ALA A 128 0.12 3.46 -22.47
CA ALA A 128 -0.20 2.10 -22.02
C ALA A 128 0.96 1.41 -21.27
N PRO A 129 2.25 1.53 -21.69
CA PRO A 129 3.38 1.04 -20.91
C PRO A 129 3.49 1.66 -19.51
N ASP A 130 3.23 2.97 -19.35
CA ASP A 130 3.29 3.64 -18.05
C ASP A 130 2.20 3.14 -17.10
N TRP A 131 1.02 2.84 -17.65
CA TRP A 131 -0.05 2.19 -16.91
C TRP A 131 0.32 0.78 -16.46
N HIS A 132 0.98 -0.03 -17.30
CA HIS A 132 1.47 -1.35 -16.90
C HIS A 132 2.48 -1.27 -15.75
N LEU A 133 3.44 -0.34 -15.83
CA LEU A 133 4.39 -0.12 -14.74
C LEU A 133 3.70 0.39 -13.47
N THR A 134 2.65 1.21 -13.60
CA THR A 134 1.85 1.69 -12.46
C THR A 134 1.14 0.54 -11.75
N ILE A 135 0.58 -0.44 -12.48
CA ILE A 135 -0.04 -1.64 -11.90
C ILE A 135 0.97 -2.40 -11.06
N ILE A 136 2.14 -2.70 -11.65
CA ILE A 136 3.20 -3.44 -10.97
C ILE A 136 3.64 -2.68 -9.72
N ARG A 137 3.89 -1.38 -9.83
CA ARG A 137 4.32 -0.50 -8.73
C ARG A 137 3.35 -0.53 -7.56
N ILE A 138 2.06 -0.32 -7.83
CA ILE A 138 1.02 -0.30 -6.81
C ILE A 138 0.91 -1.67 -6.15
N TYR A 139 0.91 -2.74 -6.95
CA TYR A 139 0.80 -4.11 -6.44
C TYR A 139 1.97 -4.45 -5.52
N ILE A 140 3.22 -4.38 -5.99
CA ILE A 140 4.39 -4.75 -5.17
C ILE A 140 4.57 -3.82 -3.96
N GLY A 141 4.14 -2.55 -4.07
CA GLY A 141 4.18 -1.62 -2.95
C GLY A 141 3.13 -1.93 -1.88
N PHE A 142 1.89 -2.22 -2.28
CA PHE A 142 0.80 -2.54 -1.37
C PHE A 142 0.78 -4.00 -0.92
N ASP A 143 1.56 -4.88 -1.55
CA ASP A 143 1.85 -6.24 -1.07
C ASP A 143 2.47 -6.22 0.34
N LEU A 144 3.13 -5.12 0.72
CA LEU A 144 3.70 -4.94 2.06
C LEU A 144 2.70 -4.43 3.11
N VAL A 145 1.46 -4.07 2.71
CA VAL A 145 0.43 -3.60 3.66
C VAL A 145 0.10 -4.65 4.73
N PRO A 146 -0.15 -5.94 4.40
CA PRO A 146 -0.32 -6.99 5.40
C PRO A 146 0.82 -7.02 6.43
N HIS A 147 2.06 -7.07 5.93
CA HIS A 147 3.26 -7.25 6.73
C HIS A 147 3.52 -6.07 7.68
N CYS A 148 3.41 -4.82 7.21
CA CYS A 148 3.61 -3.68 8.10
C CYS A 148 2.46 -3.54 9.11
N THR A 149 1.25 -3.98 8.73
CA THR A 149 0.07 -3.88 9.60
C THR A 149 0.18 -4.79 10.82
N GLU A 150 0.64 -6.03 10.64
CA GLU A 150 0.88 -7.00 11.73
C GLU A 150 1.84 -6.42 12.78
N LYS A 151 2.95 -5.85 12.31
CA LYS A 151 4.02 -5.32 13.15
C LYS A 151 3.63 -4.01 13.83
N LEU A 152 2.98 -3.08 13.12
CA LEU A 152 2.77 -1.71 13.61
C LEU A 152 1.38 -1.43 14.17
N PHE A 153 0.32 -1.96 13.55
CA PHE A 153 -1.04 -1.42 13.73
C PHE A 153 -2.05 -2.44 14.30
N ALA A 154 -1.82 -3.74 14.12
CA ALA A 154 -2.77 -4.79 14.47
C ALA A 154 -2.83 -5.13 15.97
N GLY A 155 -2.02 -4.49 16.82
CA GLY A 155 -2.05 -4.71 18.26
C GLY A 155 -1.07 -5.79 18.76
N PRO A 156 -1.09 -6.09 20.07
CA PRO A 156 -0.05 -6.87 20.72
C PRO A 156 -0.03 -8.34 20.33
N GLY A 157 -1.19 -8.94 20.00
CA GLY A 157 -1.27 -10.35 19.60
C GLY A 157 -0.49 -10.65 18.31
N PRO A 158 -0.91 -10.11 17.15
CA PRO A 158 -0.19 -10.30 15.89
C PRO A 158 1.30 -9.92 15.98
N ARG A 159 1.61 -8.80 16.64
CA ARG A 159 3.00 -8.37 16.87
C ARG A 159 3.80 -9.41 17.67
N LEU A 160 3.22 -10.01 18.70
CA LEU A 160 3.91 -11.01 19.52
C LEU A 160 4.23 -12.28 18.71
N ASP A 161 3.38 -12.64 17.74
CA ASP A 161 3.65 -13.77 16.87
C ASP A 161 4.84 -13.51 15.94
N ASP A 162 4.98 -12.29 15.40
CA ASP A 162 6.20 -11.85 14.71
C ASP A 162 7.43 -11.87 15.63
N VAL A 163 7.30 -11.41 16.88
CA VAL A 163 8.41 -11.41 17.85
C VAL A 163 8.89 -12.84 18.12
N LYS A 164 7.97 -13.80 18.27
CA LYS A 164 8.32 -15.21 18.43
C LYS A 164 9.01 -15.78 17.18
N ALA A 165 8.53 -15.43 15.99
CA ALA A 165 9.16 -15.84 14.73
C ALA A 165 10.59 -15.30 14.63
N PHE A 166 10.79 -14.02 14.95
CA PHE A 166 12.10 -13.37 14.94
C PHE A 166 13.05 -13.96 16.00
N ALA A 167 12.53 -14.27 17.19
CA ALA A 167 13.30 -14.98 18.21
C ALA A 167 13.73 -16.38 17.74
N GLY A 168 12.84 -17.10 17.05
CA GLY A 168 13.13 -18.40 16.45
C GLY A 168 14.22 -18.37 15.37
N MET A 169 14.41 -17.21 14.70
CA MET A 169 15.52 -16.97 13.78
C MET A 169 16.85 -16.65 14.48
N GLY A 170 16.87 -16.55 15.82
CA GLY A 170 18.07 -16.25 16.60
C GLY A 170 18.45 -14.77 16.65
N LEU A 171 17.53 -13.86 16.29
CA LEU A 171 17.79 -12.42 16.36
C LEU A 171 17.88 -11.95 17.82
N PRO A 172 18.94 -11.22 18.21
CA PRO A 172 18.97 -10.54 19.50
C PRO A 172 17.94 -9.40 19.49
N TYR A 173 17.20 -9.22 20.58
CA TYR A 173 16.15 -8.18 20.70
C TYR A 173 15.08 -8.24 19.59
N PRO A 174 14.33 -9.35 19.47
CA PRO A 174 13.36 -9.56 18.38
C PRO A 174 12.30 -8.46 18.28
N GLU A 175 11.86 -7.89 19.41
CA GLU A 175 10.92 -6.77 19.44
C GLU A 175 11.41 -5.54 18.67
N PHE A 176 12.70 -5.21 18.79
CA PHE A 176 13.30 -4.10 18.07
C PHE A 176 13.27 -4.35 16.56
N PHE A 177 13.66 -5.54 16.12
CA PHE A 177 13.69 -5.90 14.70
C PHE A 177 12.29 -6.01 14.09
N VAL A 178 11.28 -6.43 14.86
CA VAL A 178 9.87 -6.42 14.42
C VAL A 178 9.41 -4.98 14.16
N VAL A 179 9.69 -4.05 15.06
CA VAL A 179 9.32 -2.64 14.84
C VAL A 179 10.11 -2.04 13.68
N LEU A 180 11.42 -2.30 13.60
CA LEU A 180 12.26 -1.81 12.51
C LEU A 180 11.80 -2.35 11.15
N GLY A 181 11.54 -3.65 11.05
CA GLY A 181 11.02 -4.28 9.84
C GLY A 181 9.66 -3.70 9.45
N GLY A 182 8.75 -3.51 10.42
CA GLY A 182 7.46 -2.88 10.16
C GLY A 182 7.57 -1.45 9.63
N LEU A 183 8.51 -0.65 10.15
CA LEU A 183 8.78 0.70 9.65
C LEU A 183 9.38 0.69 8.23
N CYS A 184 10.30 -0.24 7.94
CA CYS A 184 10.83 -0.42 6.59
C CYS A 184 9.70 -0.80 5.61
N GLU A 185 8.88 -1.80 5.95
CA GLU A 185 7.74 -2.25 5.14
C GLU A 185 6.73 -1.12 4.91
N PHE A 186 6.40 -0.34 5.94
CA PHE A 186 5.53 0.82 5.79
C PHE A 186 6.16 1.91 4.92
N GLY A 187 7.48 2.10 5.01
CA GLY A 187 8.25 2.94 4.10
C GLY A 187 8.18 2.47 2.65
N ILE A 188 8.14 1.15 2.40
CA ILE A 188 7.92 0.58 1.07
C ILE A 188 6.49 0.84 0.60
N VAL A 189 5.47 0.68 1.44
CA VAL A 189 4.07 1.01 1.12
C VAL A 189 3.94 2.48 0.69
N ILE A 190 4.61 3.40 1.39
CA ILE A 190 4.63 4.82 1.03
C ILE A 190 5.43 5.03 -0.26
N GLY A 191 6.68 4.58 -0.28
CA GLY A 191 7.62 4.91 -1.34
C GLY A 191 7.32 4.22 -2.66
N MET A 192 6.99 2.94 -2.61
CA MET A 192 6.60 2.15 -3.78
C MET A 192 5.09 2.19 -4.00
N GLY A 193 4.25 1.99 -2.99
CA GLY A 193 2.79 1.91 -3.18
C GLY A 193 2.14 3.26 -3.53
N LEU A 194 2.41 4.32 -2.75
CA LEU A 194 1.97 5.68 -3.09
C LEU A 194 2.83 6.33 -4.17
N GLY A 195 4.06 5.85 -4.35
CA GLY A 195 4.99 6.36 -5.36
C GLY A 195 5.57 7.71 -4.94
N LEU A 196 6.15 7.75 -3.73
CA LEU A 196 6.77 8.92 -3.14
C LEU A 196 8.28 8.70 -2.96
N LEU A 197 9.11 9.50 -3.62
CA LEU A 197 10.56 9.31 -3.72
C LEU A 197 10.91 7.91 -4.23
N THR A 198 10.20 7.45 -5.26
CA THR A 198 10.23 6.05 -5.71
C THR A 198 11.64 5.60 -6.12
N ARG A 199 12.46 6.50 -6.68
CA ARG A 199 13.83 6.16 -7.09
C ARG A 199 14.74 5.85 -5.90
N LEU A 200 14.45 6.43 -4.74
CA LEU A 200 15.10 6.10 -3.47
C LEU A 200 14.44 4.87 -2.82
N ALA A 201 13.11 4.79 -2.84
CA ALA A 201 12.37 3.70 -2.23
C ALA A 201 12.71 2.34 -2.86
N ALA A 202 12.90 2.29 -4.18
CA ALA A 202 13.23 1.07 -4.93
C ALA A 202 14.50 0.35 -4.42
N PRO A 203 15.69 0.96 -4.40
CA PRO A 203 16.89 0.31 -3.87
C PRO A 203 16.81 0.04 -2.36
N CYS A 204 16.13 0.89 -1.58
CA CYS A 204 15.89 0.64 -0.16
C CYS A 204 15.00 -0.60 0.07
N ALA A 205 13.96 -0.78 -0.73
CA ALA A 205 13.09 -1.95 -0.69
C ALA A 205 13.85 -3.22 -1.07
N ALA A 206 14.66 -3.16 -2.13
CA ALA A 206 15.51 -4.28 -2.53
C ALA A 206 16.53 -4.64 -1.44
N LEU A 207 17.16 -3.64 -0.81
CA LEU A 207 18.08 -3.86 0.31
C LEU A 207 17.38 -4.48 1.52
N TYR A 208 16.16 -4.03 1.85
CA TYR A 208 15.35 -4.64 2.90
C TYR A 208 15.10 -6.13 2.64
N PHE A 209 14.64 -6.48 1.43
CA PHE A 209 14.43 -7.87 1.03
C PHE A 209 15.72 -8.69 1.06
N PHE A 210 16.84 -8.12 0.63
CA PHE A 210 18.14 -8.78 0.71
C PHE A 210 18.51 -9.11 2.17
N ILE A 211 18.41 -8.13 3.08
CA ILE A 211 18.70 -8.32 4.50
C ILE A 211 17.75 -9.36 5.11
N ALA A 212 16.45 -9.27 4.82
CA ALA A 212 15.47 -10.26 5.29
C ALA A 212 15.76 -11.67 4.77
N THR A 213 16.24 -11.80 3.53
CA THR A 213 16.64 -13.09 2.94
C THR A 213 17.85 -13.71 3.65
N VAL A 214 18.85 -12.88 3.97
CA VAL A 214 20.07 -13.32 4.68
C VAL A 214 19.73 -13.73 6.11
N ILE A 215 19.03 -12.86 6.85
CA ILE A 215 18.70 -13.09 8.26
C ILE A 215 17.70 -14.23 8.42
N GLY A 216 16.72 -14.33 7.52
CA GLY A 216 15.73 -15.41 7.52
C GLY A 216 16.27 -16.77 7.12
N GLY A 217 17.57 -16.87 6.78
CA GLY A 217 18.20 -18.14 6.42
C GLY A 217 17.77 -18.70 5.06
N HIS A 218 17.03 -17.93 4.26
CA HIS A 218 16.46 -18.40 2.99
C HIS A 218 17.51 -18.88 1.98
N PHE A 219 18.74 -18.34 2.03
CA PHE A 219 19.84 -18.88 1.22
C PHE A 219 20.21 -20.33 1.56
N HIS A 220 20.13 -20.72 2.84
CA HIS A 220 20.39 -22.09 3.28
C HIS A 220 19.25 -23.04 2.90
N ASN A 221 18.02 -22.54 2.82
CA ASN A 221 16.84 -23.32 2.42
C ASN A 221 16.78 -23.60 0.91
N GLY A 222 17.67 -23.01 0.11
CA GLY A 222 17.74 -23.18 -1.34
C GLY A 222 16.85 -22.22 -2.12
N PHE A 223 16.84 -22.36 -3.45
CA PHE A 223 16.17 -21.41 -4.35
C PHE A 223 14.64 -21.46 -4.21
N ILE A 224 14.05 -22.66 -4.27
CA ILE A 224 12.62 -22.85 -4.45
C ILE A 224 11.80 -22.26 -3.30
N TRP A 225 10.90 -21.32 -3.62
CA TRP A 225 10.09 -20.61 -2.61
C TRP A 225 9.23 -21.55 -1.77
N ALA A 226 8.82 -22.70 -2.33
CA ALA A 226 7.97 -23.70 -1.69
C ALA A 226 8.71 -24.69 -0.77
N ASN A 227 10.03 -24.57 -0.61
CA ASN A 227 10.79 -25.40 0.33
C ASN A 227 10.32 -25.20 1.78
N ALA A 228 10.57 -26.19 2.64
CA ALA A 228 10.31 -26.05 4.07
C ALA A 228 11.12 -24.87 4.65
N GLY A 229 10.46 -23.93 5.31
CA GLY A 229 11.07 -22.67 5.76
C GLY A 229 11.20 -21.59 4.67
N GLY A 230 10.77 -21.87 3.43
CA GLY A 230 10.79 -20.96 2.27
C GLY A 230 12.17 -20.79 1.64
N GLY A 231 12.23 -20.62 0.32
CA GLY A 231 13.46 -20.34 -0.44
C GLY A 231 13.62 -18.87 -0.88
N TRP A 232 14.77 -18.55 -1.48
CA TRP A 232 15.13 -17.18 -1.86
C TRP A 232 14.61 -16.72 -3.24
N GLU A 233 13.88 -17.56 -3.97
CA GLU A 233 13.26 -17.23 -5.26
C GLU A 233 12.30 -16.03 -5.19
N TYR A 234 11.35 -16.03 -4.24
CA TYR A 234 10.38 -14.94 -4.10
C TYR A 234 11.05 -13.61 -3.68
N PRO A 235 11.94 -13.58 -2.68
CA PRO A 235 12.69 -12.36 -2.37
C PRO A 235 13.49 -11.83 -3.55
N LEU A 236 14.14 -12.70 -4.35
CA LEU A 236 14.86 -12.26 -5.54
C LEU A 236 13.92 -11.62 -6.56
N LEU A 237 12.78 -12.26 -6.84
CA LEU A 237 11.75 -11.70 -7.73
C LEU A 237 11.36 -10.28 -7.27
N MET A 238 11.06 -10.11 -5.98
CA MET A 238 10.70 -8.81 -5.42
C MET A 238 11.83 -7.79 -5.55
N MET A 239 13.08 -8.16 -5.27
CA MET A 239 14.24 -7.27 -5.45
C MET A 239 14.37 -6.78 -6.90
N VAL A 240 14.24 -7.67 -7.88
CA VAL A 240 14.31 -7.31 -9.32
C VAL A 240 13.17 -6.36 -9.71
N LEU A 241 11.95 -6.63 -9.24
CA LEU A 241 10.79 -5.78 -9.51
C LEU A 241 10.96 -4.39 -8.89
N PHE A 242 11.42 -4.28 -7.64
CA PHE A 242 11.70 -2.98 -7.02
C PHE A 242 12.78 -2.21 -7.79
N LEU A 243 13.90 -2.85 -8.13
CA LEU A 243 15.02 -2.21 -8.81
C LEU A 243 14.66 -1.69 -10.21
N THR A 244 13.63 -2.25 -10.87
CA THR A 244 13.11 -1.74 -12.15
C THR A 244 12.63 -0.28 -12.04
N PHE A 245 12.17 0.15 -10.86
CA PHE A 245 11.70 1.53 -10.63
C PHE A 245 12.81 2.51 -10.23
N MET A 246 14.02 2.03 -9.92
CA MET A 246 15.17 2.90 -9.61
C MET A 246 15.56 3.82 -10.78
N PRO A 247 15.76 3.34 -12.02
CA PRO A 247 16.07 4.21 -13.16
C PRO A 247 14.84 4.96 -13.70
N ARG A 248 13.64 4.39 -13.57
CA ARG A 248 12.40 4.89 -14.20
C ARG A 248 11.62 5.90 -13.36
N GLY A 249 11.66 5.77 -12.04
CA GLY A 249 10.80 6.53 -11.12
C GLY A 249 9.35 6.06 -11.10
N ALA A 250 8.49 6.86 -10.45
CA ALA A 250 7.13 6.49 -10.07
C ALA A 250 6.08 6.55 -11.21
N GLY A 251 6.38 7.32 -12.26
CA GLY A 251 5.43 7.69 -13.31
C GLY A 251 4.39 8.74 -12.87
N PRO A 252 3.55 9.26 -13.79
CA PRO A 252 2.60 10.34 -13.48
C PRO A 252 1.48 9.99 -12.48
N PHE A 253 1.03 8.72 -12.44
CA PHE A 253 0.06 8.21 -11.46
C PHE A 253 0.78 7.81 -10.17
N SER A 254 1.29 8.80 -9.45
CA SER A 254 2.02 8.65 -8.19
C SER A 254 2.00 9.96 -7.40
N LEU A 255 2.38 9.93 -6.12
CA LEU A 255 2.56 11.17 -5.35
C LEU A 255 3.72 12.02 -5.88
N ASP A 256 4.80 11.41 -6.38
CA ASP A 256 5.88 12.12 -7.07
C ASP A 256 5.34 12.93 -8.25
N GLY A 257 4.46 12.33 -9.06
CA GLY A 257 3.79 12.98 -10.18
C GLY A 257 2.86 14.12 -9.75
N VAL A 258 2.05 13.89 -8.70
CA VAL A 258 1.14 14.91 -8.15
C VAL A 258 1.91 16.13 -7.62
N ILE A 259 2.92 15.90 -6.79
CA ILE A 259 3.74 16.95 -6.19
C ILE A 259 4.57 17.68 -7.26
N GLY A 260 5.07 16.94 -8.26
CA GLY A 260 5.78 17.49 -9.42
C GLY A 260 4.90 18.43 -10.24
N ARG A 261 3.69 18.00 -10.62
CA ARG A 261 2.73 18.84 -11.37
C ARG A 261 2.28 20.07 -10.59
N ALA A 262 2.15 19.96 -9.26
CA ALA A 262 1.82 21.10 -8.40
C ALA A 262 2.98 22.09 -8.22
N GLY A 263 4.18 21.79 -8.73
CA GLY A 263 5.37 22.65 -8.55
C GLY A 263 5.91 22.66 -7.12
N LEU A 264 5.42 21.76 -6.26
CA LEU A 264 5.76 21.71 -4.83
C LEU A 264 7.01 20.87 -4.55
N MET A 265 7.55 20.15 -5.53
CA MET A 265 8.71 19.28 -5.36
C MET A 265 9.99 20.09 -5.08
N PRO A 266 10.62 19.96 -3.90
CA PRO A 266 11.86 20.65 -3.59
C PRO A 266 12.96 20.31 -4.60
N LYS A 267 13.75 21.30 -5.02
CA LYS A 267 14.80 21.13 -6.05
C LYS A 267 15.74 19.95 -5.75
N ARG A 268 16.13 19.77 -4.48
CA ARG A 268 17.04 18.69 -4.04
C ARG A 268 16.44 17.29 -4.16
N LEU A 269 15.11 17.17 -4.12
CA LEU A 269 14.42 15.88 -4.18
C LEU A 269 13.98 15.51 -5.60
N ARG A 270 14.07 16.42 -6.57
CA ARG A 270 13.64 16.16 -7.96
C ARG A 270 14.31 14.92 -8.54
N MET A 271 15.62 14.77 -8.38
CA MET A 271 16.37 13.59 -8.86
C MET A 271 15.87 12.27 -8.26
N LEU A 272 15.22 12.29 -7.10
CA LEU A 272 14.69 11.11 -6.41
C LEU A 272 13.22 10.82 -6.75
N ALA A 273 12.51 11.79 -7.33
CA ALA A 273 11.08 11.74 -7.60
C ALA A 273 10.73 11.74 -9.09
N THR A 274 11.50 12.44 -9.93
CA THR A 274 11.14 12.63 -11.34
C THR A 274 11.50 11.42 -12.19
N ALA A 275 10.51 11.01 -12.97
CA ALA A 275 10.61 10.12 -14.11
C ALA A 275 11.23 10.84 -15.31
#